data_AF-A0A547NPK2-F1
#
_entry.id   AF-A0A547NPK2-F1
#
_cell.length_a   1.000
_cell.length_b   1.000
_cell.length_c   1.000
_cell.angle_alpha   90.00
_cell.angle_beta   90.00
_cell.angle_gamma   90.00
#
_symmetry.space_group_name_H-M   'P 1'
#
loop_
_entity.id
_entity.type
_entity.pdbx_description
1 polymer ?
#
loop_
_entity_poly.entity_id
_entity_poly.type
_entity_poly.pdbx_seq_one_letter_code
_entity_poly.pdbx_strand_id
1 'polypeptide(L)' 'MIQYVPGYKTRNDEIIARLRSISGASAPLDPELAIKKKAAEIAIAMALLHGGDWRVQIDHQEGFLVVARRGRSKSQ' A
#
# COMPACT_ATOMS: atom_id res chain seq x y z
N MET A 1 -4.22 -35.59 16.62
CA MET A 1 -4.99 -34.35 16.39
C MET A 1 -4.80 -33.95 14.94
N ILE A 2 -5.87 -33.99 14.13
CA ILE A 2 -5.82 -33.48 12.76
C ILE A 2 -6.05 -31.97 12.86
N GLN A 3 -5.03 -31.18 12.56
CA GLN A 3 -5.12 -29.72 12.59
C GLN A 3 -5.97 -29.27 11.39
N TYR A 4 -7.21 -28.87 11.65
CA TYR A 4 -8.10 -28.32 10.63
C TYR A 4 -7.49 -27.01 10.11
N VAL A 5 -7.03 -27.01 8.86
CA VAL A 5 -6.61 -25.81 8.15
C VAL A 5 -7.80 -25.36 7.30
N PRO A 6 -8.47 -24.24 7.61
CA PRO A 6 -9.57 -23.75 6.79
C PRO A 6 -9.03 -23.44 5.39
N GLY A 7 -9.62 -24.02 4.34
CA GLY A 7 -9.29 -23.65 2.96
C GLY A 7 -9.57 -22.17 2.72
N TYR A 8 -8.58 -21.43 2.23
CA TYR A 8 -8.73 -20.00 1.92
C TYR A 8 -9.84 -19.81 0.87
N LYS A 9 -10.75 -18.86 1.09
CA LYS A 9 -11.88 -18.59 0.17
C LYS A 9 -11.42 -17.95 -1.14
N THR A 10 -10.35 -17.17 -1.08
CA THR A 10 -9.75 -16.50 -2.23
C THR A 10 -8.23 -16.55 -2.20
N ARG A 11 -7.60 -16.37 -3.37
CA ARG A 11 -6.14 -16.23 -3.49
C ARG A 11 -5.59 -15.03 -2.70
N ASN A 12 -6.40 -13.98 -2.55
CA ASN A 12 -6.04 -12.85 -1.69
C ASN A 12 -5.97 -13.25 -0.22
N ASP A 13 -6.91 -14.08 0.26
CA ASP A 13 -6.89 -14.57 1.64
C ASP A 13 -5.65 -15.41 1.93
N GLU A 14 -5.21 -16.22 0.96
CA GLU A 14 -3.96 -16.99 1.05
C GLU A 14 -2.72 -16.07 1.11
N ILE A 15 -2.66 -15.04 0.24
CA ILE A 15 -1.56 -14.06 0.23
C ILE A 15 -1.52 -13.31 1.57
N ILE A 16 -2.68 -12.87 2.07
CA ILE A 16 -2.81 -12.18 3.35
C ILE A 16 -2.36 -13.10 4.49
N ALA A 17 -2.79 -14.37 4.51
CA ALA A 17 -2.39 -15.32 5.53
C ALA A 17 -0.88 -15.61 5.51
N ARG A 18 -0.27 -15.72 4.33
CA ARG A 18 1.17 -15.92 4.16
C ARG A 18 1.97 -14.68 4.60
N LEU A 19 1.50 -13.48 4.29
CA LEU A 19 2.11 -12.24 4.78
C LEU A 19 2.03 -12.14 6.32
N ARG A 20 0.95 -12.63 6.92
CA ARG A 20 0.77 -12.68 8.39
C ARG A 20 1.72 -13.67 9.05
N SER A 21 1.88 -14.88 8.49
CA SER A 21 2.78 -15.89 9.05
C SER A 21 4.24 -15.45 9.02
N ILE A 22 4.63 -14.64 8.04
CA ILE A 22 6.01 -14.13 7.89
C ILE A 22 6.28 -12.93 8.83
N SER A 23 5.27 -12.09 9.12
CA SER A 23 5.49 -10.80 9.77
C SER A 23 5.34 -10.79 11.30
N GLY A 24 4.84 -11.88 11.92
CA GLY A 24 4.70 -11.99 13.38
C GLY A 24 3.85 -10.89 14.04
N ALA A 25 3.08 -10.13 13.26
CA ALA A 25 2.51 -8.86 13.66
C ALA A 25 1.17 -9.00 14.40
N SER A 26 1.10 -8.39 15.57
CA SER A 26 -0.12 -8.07 16.32
C SER A 26 -1.06 -7.19 15.49
N ALA A 27 -2.38 -7.47 15.61
CA ALA A 27 -3.56 -6.80 15.06
C ALA A 27 -3.41 -6.01 13.73
N PRO A 28 -4.19 -6.34 12.68
CA PRO A 28 -4.00 -5.74 11.36
C PRO A 28 -4.14 -4.22 11.43
N LEU A 29 -3.07 -3.51 11.05
CA LEU A 29 -3.25 -2.19 10.46
C LEU A 29 -4.21 -2.37 9.30
N ASP A 30 -5.30 -1.59 9.31
CA ASP A 30 -6.21 -1.49 8.19
C ASP A 30 -5.38 -1.39 6.89
N PRO A 31 -5.51 -2.33 5.94
CA PRO A 31 -4.69 -2.34 4.72
C PRO A 31 -4.74 -1.01 3.97
N GLU A 32 -5.87 -0.31 4.01
CA GLU A 32 -6.01 1.01 3.40
C GLU A 32 -5.09 2.04 4.10
N LEU A 33 -5.10 2.06 5.43
CA LEU A 33 -4.22 2.90 6.22
C LEU A 33 -2.73 2.56 6.00
N ALA A 34 -2.40 1.27 5.88
CA ALA A 34 -1.04 0.83 5.61
C ALA A 34 -0.54 1.31 4.23
N ILE A 35 -1.38 1.21 3.20
CA ILE A 35 -1.07 1.70 1.85
C ILE A 35 -0.89 3.22 1.85
N LYS A 36 -1.83 3.97 2.46
CA LYS A 36 -1.74 5.43 2.57
C LYS A 36 -0.46 5.89 3.26
N LYS A 37 -0.09 5.24 4.37
CA LYS A 37 1.15 5.53 5.10
C LYS A 37 2.38 5.30 4.24
N LYS A 38 2.50 4.12 3.62
CA LYS A 38 3.65 3.77 2.75
C LYS A 38 3.78 4.74 1.58
N ALA A 39 2.66 5.11 0.96
CA ALA A 39 2.66 6.03 -0.16
C ALA A 39 3.11 7.44 0.23
N ALA A 40 2.70 7.92 1.40
CA ALA A 40 3.17 9.19 1.96
C ALA A 40 4.68 9.15 2.25
N GLU A 41 5.18 8.06 2.85
CA GLU A 41 6.61 7.86 3.09
C GLU A 41 7.43 7.89 1.78
N ILE A 42 6.93 7.25 0.72
CA ILE A 42 7.56 7.29 -0.61
C ILE A 42 7.54 8.71 -1.18
N ALA A 43 6.42 9.43 -1.10
CA ALA A 43 6.34 10.80 -1.60
C ALA A 43 7.34 11.74 -0.89
N ILE A 44 7.50 11.58 0.43
CA ILE A 44 8.50 12.32 1.22
C ILE A 44 9.92 11.96 0.74
N ALA A 45 10.22 10.67 0.58
CA ALA A 45 11.53 10.23 0.08
C ALA A 45 11.85 10.82 -1.31
N MET A 46 10.86 10.85 -2.20
CA MET A 46 11.01 11.46 -3.53
C MET A 46 11.27 12.96 -3.44
N ALA A 47 10.58 13.68 -2.53
CA ALA A 47 10.82 15.10 -2.29
C ALA A 47 12.23 15.36 -1.74
N LEU A 48 12.72 14.52 -0.83
CA LEU A 48 14.07 14.62 -0.28
C LEU A 48 15.15 14.36 -1.33
N LEU A 49 14.95 13.38 -2.22
CA LEU A 49 15.94 13.00 -3.24
C LEU A 49 15.94 13.94 -4.45
N HIS A 50 14.78 14.44 -4.86
CA HIS A 50 14.63 15.14 -6.14
C HIS A 50 14.08 16.57 -6.01
N GLY A 51 13.73 16.99 -4.80
CA GLY A 51 13.08 18.27 -4.53
C GLY A 51 11.65 18.37 -5.08
N GLY A 52 11.00 19.48 -4.73
CA GLY A 52 9.65 19.84 -5.17
C GLY A 52 8.54 19.01 -4.51
N ASP A 53 7.32 19.25 -4.98
CA ASP A 53 6.12 18.61 -4.43
C ASP A 53 5.75 17.34 -5.17
N TRP A 54 5.41 16.31 -4.40
CA TRP A 54 5.01 14.99 -4.90
C TRP A 54 3.59 14.68 -4.44
N ARG A 55 2.74 14.20 -5.36
CA ARG A 55 1.37 13.78 -5.07
C ARG A 55 1.26 12.26 -5.11
N VAL A 56 0.36 11.74 -4.28
CA VAL A 56 -0.05 10.33 -4.28
C VAL A 56 -1.44 10.25 -4.89
N GLN A 57 -1.63 9.33 -5.83
CA GLN A 57 -2.93 8.93 -6.35
C GLN A 57 -3.11 7.44 -6.14
N ILE A 58 -4.23 7.05 -5.56
CA ILE A 58 -4.58 5.65 -5.30
C ILE A 58 -5.91 5.40 -5.99
N ASP A 59 -5.94 4.42 -6.88
CA ASP A 59 -7.15 3.97 -7.54
C ASP A 59 -7.38 2.49 -7.19
N HIS A 60 -8.36 2.24 -6.33
CA HIS A 60 -8.71 0.90 -5.90
C HIS A 60 -9.59 0.14 -6.90
N GLN A 61 -10.25 0.84 -7.83
CA GLN A 61 -11.05 0.23 -8.89
C GLN A 61 -10.13 -0.33 -9.97
N GLU A 62 -9.16 0.48 -10.40
CA GLU A 62 -8.18 0.11 -11.43
C GLU A 62 -6.95 -0.63 -10.86
N GLY A 63 -6.81 -0.66 -9.53
CA GLY A 63 -5.78 -1.45 -8.84
C GLY A 63 -4.37 -0.87 -8.91
N PHE A 64 -4.22 0.44 -9.03
CA PHE A 64 -2.91 1.09 -9.11
C PHE A 64 -2.69 2.18 -8.05
N LEU A 65 -1.42 2.45 -7.79
CA LEU A 65 -0.95 3.58 -7.00
C LEU A 65 0.15 4.30 -7.77
N VAL A 66 0.06 5.63 -7.85
CA VAL A 66 1.05 6.48 -8.50
C VAL A 66 1.56 7.52 -7.52
N VAL A 67 2.89 7.62 -7.38
CA VAL A 67 3.57 8.75 -6.76
C VAL A 67 4.26 9.52 -7.87
N ALA A 68 3.83 10.76 -8.09
CA ALA A 68 4.32 11.58 -9.20
C ALA A 68 4.53 13.02 -8.77
N ARG A 69 5.49 13.69 -9.42
CA ARG A 69 5.75 15.11 -9.19
C ARG A 69 4.50 15.92 -9.55
N ARG A 70 4.13 16.88 -8.69
CA ARG A 70 3.08 17.84 -9.00
C ARG A 70 3.60 18.77 -10.09
N GLY A 71 3.13 18.57 -11.32
CA GLY A 71 3.41 19.51 -12.40
C GLY A 71 2.94 20.90 -11.98
N ARG A 72 3.75 21.93 -12.24
CA ARG A 72 3.24 23.31 -12.16
C ARG A 72 2.16 23.42 -13.21
N SER A 73 0.90 23.56 -12.80
CA SER A 73 -0.13 24.06 -13.70
C SER A 73 0.35 25.43 -14.17
N LYS A 74 0.72 25.56 -15.45
CA LYS A 74 0.76 26.89 -16.05
C LYS A 74 -0.70 27.31 -16.10
N SER A 75 -1.13 28.16 -15.17
CA SER A 75 -2.35 28.93 -15.36
C SER A 75 -2.20 29.64 -16.70
N GLN A 76 -2.99 29.20 -17.68
CA GLN A 76 -3.24 29.98 -18.90
C GLN A 76 -4.17 31.13 -18.55
#